data_AF-A0A3R7NWF9-F1
#
_entry.id   AF-A0A3R7NWF9-F1
#
_cell.length_a   1.000
_cell.length_b   1.000
_cell.length_c   1.000
_cell.angle_alpha   90.00
_cell.angle_beta   90.00
_cell.angle_gamma   90.00
#
_symmetry.space_group_name_H-M   'P 1'
#
loop_
_entity.id
_entity.type
_entity.pdbx_description
1 polymer ?
#
loop_
_entity_poly.entity_id
_entity_poly.type
_entity_poly.pdbx_seq_one_letter_code
_entity_poly.pdbx_strand_id
1 'polypeptide(L)' 'MSKMKRFVEEVQEFVNSHDNTDLTMSDHNIETVLKDVYVEHGEFGKAIAKEYIEQQLNSY' A
#
# COMPACT_ATOMS: atom_id res chain seq x y z
N MET A 1 5.14 10.89 -18.80
CA MET A 1 4.99 10.42 -17.40
C MET A 1 6.32 9.83 -16.95
N SER A 2 6.80 10.15 -15.75
CA SER A 2 8.05 9.58 -15.22
C SER A 2 7.82 8.14 -14.76
N LYS A 3 8.78 7.24 -14.98
CA LYS A 3 8.72 5.81 -14.58
C LYS A 3 8.46 5.65 -13.08
N MET A 4 9.00 6.58 -12.28
CA MET A 4 8.85 6.59 -10.83
C MET A 4 7.42 6.89 -10.39
N LYS A 5 6.74 7.80 -11.09
CA LYS A 5 5.35 8.16 -10.77
C LYS A 5 4.41 6.99 -11.03
N ARG A 6 4.64 6.28 -12.15
CA ARG A 6 3.89 5.09 -12.51
C ARG A 6 4.07 3.97 -11.49
N PHE A 7 5.29 3.77 -10.98
CA PHE A 7 5.54 2.77 -9.94
C PHE A 7 4.78 3.08 -8.64
N VAL A 8 4.76 4.35 -8.22
CA VAL A 8 3.99 4.77 -7.04
C VAL A 8 2.49 4.53 -7.25
N GLU A 9 1.96 4.91 -8.41
CA GLU A 9 0.56 4.68 -8.77
C GLU A 9 0.22 3.18 -8.77
N GLU A 10 1.08 2.32 -9.32
CA GLU A 10 0.91 0.86 -9.32
C GLU A 10 0.86 0.26 -7.90
N VAL A 11 1.75 0.72 -7.00
CA VAL A 11 1.76 0.28 -5.59
C VAL A 11 0.50 0.73 -4.86
N GLN A 12 0.03 1.97 -5.11
CA GLN A 12 -1.19 2.49 -4.51
C GLN A 12 -2.44 1.76 -5.00
N GLU A 13 -2.52 1.47 -6.31
CA GLU A 13 -3.58 0.66 -6.89
C GLU A 13 -3.58 -0.75 -6.30
N PHE A 14 -2.40 -1.37 -6.12
CA PHE A 14 -2.29 -2.68 -5.49
C PHE A 14 -2.85 -2.68 -4.07
N VAL A 15 -2.46 -1.69 -3.25
CA VAL A 15 -2.97 -1.53 -1.88
C VAL A 15 -4.50 -1.37 -1.87
N ASN A 16 -5.04 -0.53 -2.75
CA ASN A 16 -6.50 -0.30 -2.84
C ASN A 16 -7.26 -1.50 -3.43
N SER A 17 -6.61 -2.34 -4.24
CA SER A 17 -7.20 -3.56 -4.82
C SER A 17 -7.32 -4.70 -3.81
N HIS A 18 -6.58 -4.62 -2.72
CA HIS A 18 -6.76 -5.51 -1.59
C HIS A 18 -8.10 -5.14 -0.95
N ASP A 19 -9.16 -5.91 -1.25
CA ASP A 19 -10.59 -5.77 -0.86
C ASP A 19 -10.87 -5.47 0.64
N ASN A 20 -9.82 -5.38 1.46
CA ASN A 20 -9.84 -5.08 2.90
C ASN A 20 -9.32 -3.68 3.26
N THR A 21 -9.04 -2.78 2.32
CA THR A 21 -8.88 -1.33 2.63
C THR A 21 -10.22 -0.66 2.93
N ASP A 22 -11.12 -1.38 3.59
CA ASP A 22 -12.18 -0.78 4.36
C ASP A 22 -11.52 -0.06 5.55
N LEU A 23 -12.06 1.10 5.92
CA LEU A 23 -11.49 2.10 6.85
C LEU A 23 -11.28 1.63 8.31
N THR A 24 -11.22 0.32 8.53
CA THR A 24 -11.05 -0.38 9.81
C THR A 24 -9.99 -1.48 9.73
N MET A 25 -9.00 -1.34 8.84
CA MET A 25 -7.89 -2.30 8.75
C MET A 25 -7.27 -2.54 10.13
N SER A 26 -7.45 -3.77 10.63
CA SER A 26 -6.71 -4.23 11.80
C SER A 26 -5.23 -4.31 11.45
N ASP A 27 -4.33 -4.15 12.43
CA ASP A 27 -2.87 -4.22 12.23
C ASP A 27 -2.45 -5.48 11.44
N HIS A 28 -3.17 -6.59 11.63
CA HIS A 28 -2.97 -7.85 10.90
C HIS A 28 -3.20 -7.74 9.38
N ASN A 29 -4.21 -6.97 8.95
CA ASN A 29 -4.50 -6.76 7.53
C ASN A 29 -3.45 -5.85 6.89
N ILE A 30 -2.98 -4.82 7.62
CA ILE A 30 -1.90 -3.94 7.16
C ILE A 30 -0.62 -4.75 6.94
N GLU A 31 -0.24 -5.60 7.90
CA GLU A 31 0.93 -6.46 7.73
C GLU A 31 0.80 -7.42 6.54
N THR A 32 -0.40 -7.94 6.29
CA THR A 32 -0.67 -8.82 5.15
C THR A 32 -0.47 -8.08 3.83
N VAL A 33 -1.06 -6.88 3.68
CA VAL A 33 -0.89 -6.05 2.47
C VAL A 33 0.57 -5.69 2.27
N LEU A 34 1.27 -5.26 3.32
CA LEU A 34 2.69 -4.89 3.24
C LEU A 34 3.58 -6.08 2.85
N LYS A 35 3.20 -7.30 3.27
CA LYS A 35 3.89 -8.52 2.87
C LYS A 35 3.64 -8.84 1.40
N ASP A 36 2.41 -8.68 0.92
CA ASP A 36 2.07 -8.94 -0.48
C ASP A 36 2.70 -7.91 -1.42
N VAL A 37 2.66 -6.63 -1.04
CA VAL A 37 3.38 -5.55 -1.75
C VAL A 37 4.88 -5.82 -1.78
N TYR A 38 5.47 -6.36 -0.70
CA TYR A 38 6.88 -6.73 -0.70
C TYR A 38 7.19 -7.85 -1.71
N VAL A 39 6.31 -8.84 -1.84
CA VAL A 39 6.49 -9.95 -2.78
C VAL A 39 6.41 -9.45 -4.23
N GLU A 40 5.48 -8.54 -4.54
CA GLU A 40 5.27 -8.00 -5.88
C GLU A 40 6.24 -6.88 -6.27
N HIS A 41 6.47 -5.92 -5.36
CA HIS A 41 7.14 -4.64 -5.63
C HIS A 41 8.43 -4.44 -4.81
N GLY A 42 8.80 -5.39 -3.94
CA GLY A 42 10.01 -5.36 -3.13
C GLY A 42 9.97 -4.37 -1.95
N GLU A 43 11.13 -4.18 -1.31
CA GLU A 43 11.32 -3.24 -0.18
C GLU A 43 10.81 -1.83 -0.50
N PHE A 44 11.06 -1.37 -1.72
CA PHE A 44 10.71 -0.01 -2.13
C PHE A 44 9.19 0.18 -2.26
N GLY A 45 8.49 -0.80 -2.83
CA GLY A 45 7.03 -0.80 -2.86
C GLY A 45 6.42 -0.86 -1.46
N LYS A 46 6.98 -1.71 -0.57
CA LYS A 46 6.53 -1.83 0.81
C LYS A 46 6.62 -0.49 1.57
N ALA A 47 7.69 0.27 1.37
CA ALA A 47 7.85 1.58 1.98
C ALA A 47 6.77 2.58 1.52
N ILE A 48 6.49 2.62 0.21
CA ILE A 48 5.44 3.48 -0.37
C ILE A 48 4.05 3.06 0.14
N ALA A 49 3.75 1.76 0.14
CA ALA A 49 2.48 1.24 0.63
C ALA A 49 2.25 1.57 2.10
N LYS A 50 3.29 1.45 2.94
CA LYS A 50 3.20 1.81 4.36
C LYS A 50 2.85 3.28 4.55
N GLU A 51 3.56 4.17 3.86
CA GLU A 51 3.31 5.61 3.93
C GLU A 51 1.89 5.95 3.44
N TYR A 52 1.43 5.30 2.37
CA TYR A 52 0.09 5.49 1.82
C TYR A 52 -1.01 5.04 2.79
N ILE A 53 -0.87 3.87 3.42
CA ILE A 53 -1.81 3.37 4.43
C ILE A 53 -1.85 4.29 5.66
N GLU A 54 -0.68 4.72 6.16
CA GLU A 54 -0.59 5.67 7.29
C GLU A 54 -1.25 7.02 6.95
N GLN A 55 -1.16 7.49 5.71
CA GLN A 55 -1.87 8.69 5.26
C GLN A 55 -3.40 8.48 5.24
N GLN A 56 -3.88 7.33 4.78
CA GLN A 56 -5.32 7.02 4.79
C GLN A 56 -5.88 6.95 6.22
N LEU A 57 -5.13 6.36 7.16
CA LEU A 57 -5.53 6.24 8.56
C LEU A 57 -5.51 7.58 9.31
N ASN A 58 -4.55 8.46 9.04
CA ASN A 58 -4.46 9.79 9.68
C ASN A 58 -5.43 10.83 9.12
N SER A 59 -6.01 10.58 7.93
CA SER A 59 -6.95 11.51 7.29
C SER A 59 -8.39 11.36 7.81
N TYR A 60 -8.60 10.52 8.83
CA TYR A 60 -9.86 10.25 9.54
C TYR A 60 -9.72 10.55 11.03
#